data_AF-A0A9P0LAD9-F1
#
_entry.id   AF-A0A9P0LAD9-F1
#
_cell.length_a   1.000
_cell.length_b   1.000
_cell.length_c   1.000
_cell.angle_alpha   90.00
_cell.angle_beta   90.00
_cell.angle_gamma   90.00
#
_symmetry.space_group_name_H-M   'P 1'
#
loop_
_entity.id
_entity.type
_entity.pdbx_description
1 polymer ?
#
loop_
_entity_poly.entity_id
_entity_poly.type
_entity_poly.pdbx_seq_one_letter_code
_entity_poly.pdbx_strand_id
1 'polypeptide(L)'
;MEVSLDLTYLTMSSVLGHQFIAQQYYTVVYCTNCHQILYGIRPQGYQCSVCLINLHRHCVKLFEDSCPGPITKKDRGIMKLIGMRHDSNEHNRIRKSSQFLQMERERRQMEEQRDSSFDLSESGIILSDISTNKTC
;
A
#
# COMPACT_ATOMS: atom_id res chain seq x y z
N MET A 1 15.53 -30.94 24.50
CA MET A 1 14.24 -30.64 23.86
C MET A 1 13.55 -29.57 24.70
N GLU A 2 14.19 -28.41 24.85
CA GLU A 2 13.74 -27.30 25.73
C GLU A 2 14.00 -25.97 25.02
N VAL A 3 13.36 -25.76 23.87
CA VAL A 3 13.47 -24.49 23.09
C VAL A 3 12.09 -23.87 22.86
N SER A 4 11.04 -24.42 23.47
CA SER A 4 9.65 -24.07 23.18
C SER A 4 8.94 -23.23 24.24
N LEU A 5 9.56 -23.00 25.42
CA LEU A 5 8.92 -22.24 26.51
C LEU A 5 9.46 -20.79 26.69
N ASP A 6 10.54 -20.41 26.01
CA ASP A 6 11.09 -19.04 26.08
C ASP A 6 10.46 -18.05 25.08
N LEU A 7 9.81 -18.54 24.02
CA LEU A 7 9.35 -17.70 22.91
C LEU A 7 8.03 -16.94 23.19
N THR A 8 7.25 -17.35 24.19
CA THR A 8 5.99 -16.69 24.55
C THR A 8 6.16 -15.67 25.69
N TYR A 9 7.14 -15.85 26.58
CA TYR A 9 7.33 -14.98 27.76
C TYR A 9 8.16 -13.71 27.49
N LEU A 10 8.97 -13.68 26.43
CA LEU A 10 9.90 -12.56 26.14
C LEU A 10 9.28 -11.38 25.35
N THR A 11 7.96 -11.35 25.14
CA THR A 11 7.32 -10.36 24.24
C THR A 11 6.48 -9.28 24.95
N MET A 12 6.24 -9.41 26.26
CA MET A 12 5.49 -8.47 27.09
C MET A 12 6.42 -7.65 27.98
N SER A 13 6.65 -6.38 27.65
CA SER A 13 7.38 -5.45 28.52
C SER A 13 6.39 -4.50 29.19
N SER A 14 6.31 -4.52 30.53
CA SER A 14 5.49 -3.58 31.28
C SER A 14 6.34 -2.41 31.80
N VAL A 15 6.07 -1.19 31.36
CA VAL A 15 6.83 0.03 31.75
C VAL A 15 5.83 1.15 32.02
N LEU A 16 5.85 1.74 33.23
CA LEU A 16 5.01 2.89 33.60
C LEU A 16 3.52 2.74 33.24
N GLY A 17 2.98 1.53 33.42
CA GLY A 17 1.59 1.19 33.11
C GLY A 17 1.31 0.85 31.64
N HIS A 18 2.31 0.91 30.76
CA HIS A 18 2.17 0.41 29.39
C HIS A 18 2.40 -1.09 29.32
N GLN A 19 1.52 -1.81 28.62
CA GLN A 19 1.73 -3.21 28.25
C GLN A 19 2.22 -3.29 26.80
N PHE A 20 3.54 -3.34 26.61
CA PHE A 20 4.15 -3.38 25.28
C PHE A 20 4.20 -4.79 24.71
N ILE A 21 3.72 -4.93 23.47
CA ILE A 21 3.71 -6.15 22.67
C ILE A 21 4.62 -5.96 21.47
N ALA A 22 5.51 -6.92 21.19
CA ALA A 22 6.27 -6.91 19.95
C ALA A 22 5.31 -6.93 18.76
N GLN A 23 5.39 -5.94 17.88
CA GLN A 23 4.50 -5.79 16.73
C GLN A 23 5.28 -5.79 15.42
N GLN A 24 4.69 -6.44 14.42
CA GLN A 24 5.13 -6.37 13.04
C GLN A 24 4.24 -5.41 12.27
N TYR A 25 4.85 -4.40 11.67
CA TYR A 25 4.18 -3.35 10.92
C TYR A 25 4.30 -3.61 9.42
N TYR A 26 3.19 -3.44 8.70
CA TYR A 26 3.10 -3.58 7.24
C TYR A 26 3.04 -2.22 6.52
N THR A 27 2.97 -1.14 7.28
CA THR A 27 2.93 0.25 6.81
C THR A 27 4.00 1.07 7.53
N VAL A 28 4.28 2.28 7.03
CA VAL A 28 5.25 3.18 7.66
C VAL A 28 4.68 3.68 8.99
N VAL A 29 5.32 3.30 10.09
CA VAL A 29 4.97 3.75 11.44
C VAL A 29 6.17 4.46 12.06
N TYR A 30 5.90 5.55 12.78
CA TYR A 30 6.92 6.34 13.47
C TYR A 30 6.95 6.00 14.96
N CYS A 31 8.15 5.99 15.54
CA CYS A 31 8.36 5.86 16.98
C CYS A 31 7.96 7.16 17.69
N THR A 32 7.14 7.09 18.73
CA THR A 32 6.72 8.28 19.48
C THR A 32 7.83 8.93 20.29
N ASN A 33 8.89 8.19 20.65
CA ASN A 33 10.00 8.75 21.43
C ASN A 33 11.02 9.53 20.58
N CYS A 34 11.44 8.96 19.44
CA CYS A 34 12.50 9.56 18.60
C CYS A 34 11.99 10.13 17.26
N HIS A 35 10.70 9.95 16.96
CA HIS A 35 10.04 10.43 15.74
C HIS A 35 10.63 9.90 14.42
N GLN A 36 11.37 8.78 14.47
CA GLN A 36 11.91 8.10 13.29
C GLN A 36 11.09 6.85 12.95
N ILE A 37 11.21 6.40 11.71
CA ILE A 37 10.48 5.23 11.19
C ILE A 37 10.91 3.94 11.92
N LEU A 38 9.96 3.07 12.22
CA LEU A 38 10.22 1.70 12.68
C LEU A 38 10.68 0.84 11.50
N TYR A 39 11.98 0.55 11.40
CA TYR A 39 12.57 -0.21 10.29
C TYR A 39 12.93 -1.65 10.68
N GLY A 40 13.08 -2.52 9.68
CA GLY A 40 13.53 -3.92 9.83
C GLY A 40 12.55 -4.97 9.33
N ILE A 41 13.01 -6.24 9.30
CA ILE A 41 12.27 -7.40 8.76
C ILE A 41 11.56 -8.20 9.88
N ARG A 42 12.12 -8.20 11.09
CA ARG A 42 11.52 -8.76 12.31
C ARG A 42 10.58 -7.73 12.95
N PRO A 43 9.82 -8.05 14.03
CA PRO A 43 8.98 -7.05 14.70
C PRO A 43 9.78 -5.77 14.94
N GLN A 44 9.41 -4.71 14.22
CA GLN A 44 10.23 -3.50 14.07
C GLN A 44 10.19 -2.64 15.33
N GLY A 45 9.15 -2.84 16.14
CA GLY A 45 8.97 -2.14 17.40
C GLY A 45 8.02 -2.86 18.32
N TYR A 46 7.64 -2.14 19.36
CA TYR A 46 6.63 -2.54 20.33
C TYR A 46 5.44 -1.59 20.24
N GLN A 47 4.25 -2.12 20.46
CA GLN A 47 3.03 -1.33 20.60
C GLN A 47 2.40 -1.59 21.97
N CYS A 48 1.94 -0.54 22.63
CA CYS A 48 1.15 -0.72 23.83
C CYS A 48 -0.27 -1.22 23.49
N SER A 49 -0.72 -2.33 24.10
CA SER A 49 -2.07 -2.86 23.89
C SER A 49 -3.20 -1.93 24.37
N VAL A 50 -2.87 -0.99 25.26
CA VAL A 50 -3.83 -0.12 25.95
C VAL A 50 -3.96 1.23 25.23
N CYS A 51 -2.86 1.98 25.11
CA CYS A 51 -2.85 3.31 24.52
C CYS A 51 -2.34 3.35 23.06
N LEU A 52 -2.02 2.19 22.46
CA LEU A 52 -1.59 2.05 21.06
C LEU A 52 -0.33 2.83 20.64
N ILE A 53 0.45 3.35 21.58
CA ILE A 53 1.72 4.02 21.31
C ILE A 53 2.74 3.04 20.72
N ASN A 54 3.52 3.48 19.74
CA ASN A 54 4.50 2.65 19.03
C ASN A 54 5.92 3.15 19.33
N LEU A 55 6.82 2.23 19.71
CA LEU A 55 8.20 2.54 20.07
C LEU A 55 9.19 1.56 19.41
N HIS A 56 10.40 2.02 19.10
CA HIS A 56 11.50 1.10 18.77
C HIS A 56 11.85 0.23 19.97
N ARG A 57 12.47 -0.93 19.70
CA ARG A 57 12.96 -1.85 20.73
C ARG A 57 13.87 -1.18 21.77
N HIS A 58 14.75 -0.27 21.33
CA HIS A 58 15.63 0.47 22.23
C HIS A 58 14.91 1.60 22.96
N CYS A 59 13.96 2.27 22.29
CA CYS A 59 13.20 3.38 22.86
C CYS A 59 12.27 2.96 24.01
N VAL A 60 11.78 1.71 24.04
CA VAL A 60 10.95 1.22 25.16
C VAL A 60 11.63 1.40 26.52
N LYS A 61 12.96 1.25 26.58
CA LYS A 61 13.72 1.40 27.84
C LYS A 61 13.97 2.86 28.24
N LEU A 62 13.84 3.79 27.30
CA LEU A 62 14.10 5.22 27.48
C LEU A 62 12.79 6.03 27.60
N PHE A 63 11.64 5.35 27.55
CA PHE A 63 10.35 6.00 27.54
C PHE A 63 9.92 6.31 28.98
N GLU A 64 9.70 7.60 29.26
CA GLU A 64 9.43 8.10 30.62
C GLU A 64 7.96 8.50 30.84
N ASP A 65 7.14 8.54 29.78
CA ASP A 65 5.73 8.89 29.92
C ASP A 65 4.91 7.73 30.49
N SER A 66 3.96 8.06 31.36
CA SER A 66 3.03 7.10 31.94
C SER A 66 1.86 6.80 30.99
N CYS A 67 1.33 5.57 31.07
CA CYS A 67 0.25 5.17 30.19
C CYS A 67 -1.04 5.96 30.47
N PRO A 68 -1.62 6.67 29.48
CA PRO A 68 -2.86 7.42 29.67
C PRO A 68 -4.10 6.53 29.79
N GLY A 69 -3.95 5.21 29.65
CA GLY A 69 -5.05 4.25 29.66
C GLY A 69 -5.69 4.04 28.29
N PRO A 70 -6.81 3.29 28.24
CA PRO A 70 -7.46 2.89 27.00
C PRO A 70 -7.98 4.10 26.21
N ILE A 71 -7.65 4.16 24.91
CA ILE A 71 -8.17 5.22 24.04
C ILE A 71 -9.70 5.11 23.91
N THR A 72 -10.43 6.13 24.35
CA THR A 72 -11.88 6.16 24.23
C THR A 72 -12.33 6.52 22.80
N LYS A 73 -13.58 6.20 22.44
CA LYS A 73 -14.11 6.45 21.08
C LYS A 73 -14.05 7.92 20.67
N LYS A 74 -14.11 8.85 21.64
CA LYS A 74 -14.04 10.30 21.41
C LYS A 74 -12.65 10.73 20.93
N ASP A 75 -11.60 10.11 21.44
CA ASP A 75 -10.20 10.49 21.16
C ASP A 75 -9.72 9.97 19.80
N ARG A 76 -10.34 8.89 19.29
CA ARG A 76 -10.03 8.35 17.95
C ARG A 76 -10.36 9.33 16.83
N GLY A 77 -11.42 10.14 16.99
CA GLY A 77 -11.79 11.16 16.02
C GLY A 77 -10.72 12.24 15.88
N ILE A 78 -10.17 12.68 17.02
CA ILE A 78 -9.11 13.70 17.07
C ILE A 78 -7.80 13.15 16.49
N MET A 79 -7.41 11.92 16.85
CA MET A 79 -6.22 11.26 16.29
C MET A 79 -6.31 11.08 14.75
N LYS A 80 -7.51 10.83 14.22
CA LYS A 80 -7.74 10.74 12.77
C LYS A 80 -7.56 12.09 12.05
N LEU A 81 -7.82 13.20 12.73
CA LEU A 81 -7.64 14.55 12.19
C LEU A 81 -6.18 15.03 12.30
N ILE A 82 -5.48 14.71 13.39
CA ILE A 82 -4.07 15.09 13.60
C ILE A 82 -3.12 14.23 12.74
N GLY A 83 -3.49 12.98 12.42
CA GLY A 83 -2.68 12.05 11.62
C GLY A 83 -2.60 12.34 10.11
N MET A 84 -3.19 13.42 9.60
CA MET A 84 -3.28 13.71 8.15
C MET A 84 -1.97 14.22 7.49
N ARG A 85 -0.78 14.00 8.07
CA ARG A 85 0.47 14.55 7.51
C ARG A 85 1.48 13.59 6.88
N HIS A 86 1.24 12.28 6.78
CA HIS A 86 2.14 11.40 6.01
C HIS A 86 1.42 10.20 5.37
N ASP A 87 0.45 10.42 4.48
CA ASP A 87 0.13 9.42 3.45
C ASP A 87 -0.67 10.00 2.26
N SER A 88 -0.02 10.80 1.42
CA SER A 88 -0.56 11.17 0.10
C SER A 88 -0.14 10.19 -1.01
N ASN A 89 0.56 9.11 -0.67
CA ASN A 89 1.23 8.25 -1.67
C ASN A 89 0.55 6.88 -1.86
N GLU A 90 -0.14 6.33 -0.84
CA GLU A 90 -0.89 5.07 -0.97
C GLU A 90 -2.10 5.22 -1.91
N HIS A 91 -2.96 6.21 -1.67
CA HIS A 91 -4.12 6.49 -2.55
C HIS A 91 -3.71 6.85 -3.98
N ASN A 92 -2.55 7.51 -4.16
CA ASN A 92 -2.02 7.83 -5.48
C ASN A 92 -1.53 6.57 -6.23
N ARG A 93 -0.94 5.59 -5.53
CA ARG A 93 -0.51 4.32 -6.14
C ARG A 93 -1.70 3.47 -6.60
N ILE A 94 -2.75 3.40 -5.79
CA ILE A 94 -3.97 2.66 -6.12
C ILE A 94 -4.68 3.31 -7.33
N ARG A 95 -4.80 4.64 -7.37
CA ARG A 95 -5.37 5.36 -8.51
C ARG A 95 -4.56 5.16 -9.80
N LYS A 96 -3.23 5.23 -9.75
CA LYS A 96 -2.35 4.97 -10.91
C LYS A 96 -2.45 3.53 -11.42
N SER A 97 -2.53 2.55 -10.52
CA SER A 97 -2.76 1.14 -10.87
C SER A 97 -4.07 0.94 -11.64
N SER A 98 -5.17 1.52 -11.15
CA SER A 98 -6.48 1.43 -11.83
C SER A 98 -6.49 2.08 -13.22
N GLN A 99 -5.81 3.22 -13.39
CA GLN A 99 -5.74 3.94 -14.67
C GLN A 99 -4.88 3.20 -15.71
N PHE A 100 -3.80 2.57 -15.28
CA PHE A 100 -2.96 1.75 -16.16
C PHE A 100 -3.70 0.52 -16.70
N LEU A 101 -4.46 -0.17 -15.83
CA LEU A 101 -5.29 -1.32 -16.23
C LEU A 101 -6.38 -0.94 -17.23
N GLN A 102 -6.93 0.28 -17.13
CA GLN A 102 -7.93 0.77 -18.08
C GLN A 102 -7.30 1.07 -19.45
N MET A 103 -6.16 1.77 -19.49
CA MET A 103 -5.43 2.02 -20.75
C MET A 103 -5.02 0.72 -21.45
N GLU A 104 -4.57 -0.29 -20.69
CA GLU A 104 -4.20 -1.59 -21.27
C GLU A 104 -5.40 -2.35 -21.84
N ARG A 105 -6.61 -2.22 -21.26
CA ARG A 105 -7.84 -2.76 -21.87
C ARG A 105 -8.21 -2.04 -23.16
N GLU A 106 -8.13 -0.72 -23.18
CA GLU A 106 -8.43 0.10 -24.35
C GLU A 106 -7.46 -0.18 -25.50
N ARG A 107 -6.16 -0.38 -25.19
CA ARG A 107 -5.14 -0.78 -26.17
C ARG A 107 -5.46 -2.12 -26.83
N ARG A 108 -5.86 -3.13 -26.06
CA ARG A 108 -6.25 -4.45 -26.58
C ARG A 108 -7.50 -4.39 -27.46
N GLN A 109 -8.49 -3.59 -27.09
CA GLN A 109 -9.69 -3.39 -27.90
C GLN A 109 -9.39 -2.69 -29.23
N MET A 110 -8.43 -1.76 -29.26
CA MET A 110 -7.97 -1.12 -30.50
C MET A 110 -7.22 -2.09 -31.43
N GLU A 111 -6.46 -3.03 -30.87
CA GLU A 111 -5.77 -4.07 -31.65
C GLU A 111 -6.77 -5.06 -32.27
N GLU A 112 -7.78 -5.49 -31.51
CA GLU A 112 -8.88 -6.35 -32.01
C GLU A 112 -9.69 -5.68 -33.13
N GLN A 113 -9.91 -4.35 -33.07
CA GLN A 113 -10.57 -3.62 -34.15
C GLN A 113 -9.73 -3.53 -35.42
N ARG A 114 -8.40 -3.45 -35.33
CA ARG A 114 -7.53 -3.41 -36.52
C ARG A 114 -7.54 -4.72 -37.29
N ASP A 115 -7.52 -5.87 -36.60
CA ASP A 115 -7.55 -7.18 -37.26
C ASP A 115 -8.92 -7.49 -37.92
N SER A 116 -10.02 -6.93 -37.43
CA SER A 116 -11.35 -7.08 -38.08
C SER A 116 -11.55 -6.26 -39.36
N SER A 117 -10.64 -5.32 -39.67
CA SER A 117 -10.79 -4.39 -40.79
C SER A 117 -10.11 -4.83 -42.09
N PHE A 118 -9.43 -5.99 -42.10
CA PHE A 118 -8.66 -6.49 -43.24
C PHE A 118 -9.38 -7.56 -44.09
N ASP A 119 -10.56 -8.05 -43.71
CA ASP A 119 -11.16 -9.26 -44.32
C ASP A 119 -12.41 -9.01 -45.20
N LEU A 120 -12.54 -7.85 -45.84
CA LEU A 120 -13.72 -7.51 -46.68
C LEU A 120 -13.41 -6.97 -48.09
N SER A 121 -12.19 -7.16 -48.62
CA SER A 121 -11.87 -6.73 -50.00
C SER A 121 -11.67 -7.86 -51.02
N GLU A 122 -11.89 -9.14 -50.68
CA GLU A 122 -11.58 -10.27 -51.57
C GLU A 122 -12.78 -11.01 -52.17
N SER A 123 -13.85 -10.32 -52.57
CA SER A 123 -14.92 -10.97 -53.37
C SER A 123 -15.63 -10.03 -54.33
N GLY A 124 -14.97 -9.79 -55.48
CA GLY A 124 -15.64 -9.64 -56.78
C GLY A 124 -16.34 -8.31 -57.09
N ILE A 125 -15.80 -7.57 -58.05
CA ILE A 125 -16.43 -7.34 -59.36
C ILE A 125 -15.31 -6.98 -60.35
N ILE A 126 -15.07 -7.88 -61.30
CA ILE A 126 -14.42 -7.60 -62.58
C ILE A 126 -15.46 -6.89 -63.43
N LEU A 127 -15.16 -5.71 -63.93
CA LEU A 127 -15.65 -5.24 -65.23
C LEU A 127 -14.52 -4.45 -65.89
N SER A 128 -13.93 -5.10 -66.87
CA SER A 128 -13.11 -4.52 -67.91
C SER A 128 -13.86 -3.39 -68.60
N ASP A 129 -13.19 -2.28 -68.89
CA ASP A 129 -13.17 -1.77 -70.26
C ASP A 129 -11.96 -0.90 -70.56
N ILE A 130 -11.41 -1.23 -71.72
CA ILE A 130 -10.29 -0.66 -72.45
C ILE A 130 -10.63 0.77 -72.90
N SER A 131 -9.69 1.71 -72.82
CA SER A 131 -9.23 2.48 -73.99
C SER A 131 -8.36 3.70 -73.61
N THR A 132 -7.11 3.62 -74.05
CA THR A 132 -6.26 4.67 -74.65
C THR A 132 -6.60 6.16 -74.43
N ASN A 133 -5.62 6.92 -73.92
CA ASN A 133 -4.82 7.93 -74.64
C ASN A 133 -4.12 8.89 -73.64
N LYS A 134 -2.78 8.90 -73.58
CA LYS A 134 -1.83 9.85 -74.23
C LYS A 134 -1.77 11.26 -73.60
N THR A 135 -0.55 11.59 -73.13
CA THR A 135 0.13 12.92 -73.06
C THR A 135 -0.52 14.00 -72.18
N CYS A 136 0.21 14.76 -71.35
CA CYS A 136 1.50 15.40 -71.52
C CYS A 136 2.38 15.28 -70.27
#